data_AF-A0A1H9B1G1-F1
#
_entry.id   AF-A0A1H9B1G1-F1
#
_cell.length_a   1.000
_cell.length_b   1.000
_cell.length_c   1.000
_cell.angle_alpha   90.00
_cell.angle_beta   90.00
_cell.angle_gamma   90.00
#
_symmetry.space_group_name_H-M   'P 1'
#
loop_
_entity.id
_entity.type
_entity.pdbx_description
1 polymer ?
#
loop_
_entity_poly.entity_id
_entity_poly.type
_entity_poly.pdbx_seq_one_letter_code
_entity_poly.pdbx_strand_id
1 'polypeptide(L)'
;MSNQLVPIGTASTAYADHYMLPRLDVVPLVPEAVLRRHKVYVPTDLRFRSAARLLQALWRKDRNLSIGSYIDGNDKRHKLGSRLAPANAAAGANFLSPAIVEVVRRSLIFREIGALFEVERLTSNLLSSMPLTFNLFAALKLDLDAASRFIATLLPGTLVEVEDIRFEHSPGRGNALFTGDYTAFDVIIRGRTPLGQRGFIAVEVKYSEGMFEPAPSVINPRHFAISNEARLFVDLEAVEVSKSPYQQLFREHCLAQSMLDAELYDVGWFMLIGPNDNHLVQNAAKAYADCLDQTQDGVVRFVNCTLEECFDTMVEIGDRELGFALSRRYTDFHQVAGEIELSAAPLPTGRSRGRTKKPAALPA
;
A
#
# COMPACT_ATOMS: atom_id res chain seq x y z
N MET A 1 -31.64 -12.55 14.86
CA MET A 1 -30.71 -13.61 15.30
C MET A 1 -29.31 -13.00 15.26
N SER A 2 -28.62 -12.95 16.40
CA SER A 2 -27.34 -12.25 16.55
C SER A 2 -26.28 -12.81 15.60
N ASN A 3 -25.87 -12.01 14.61
CA ASN A 3 -24.66 -12.24 13.85
C ASN A 3 -23.50 -11.76 14.72
N GLN A 4 -22.92 -12.69 15.49
CA GLN A 4 -21.66 -12.43 16.17
C GLN A 4 -20.58 -12.22 15.12
N LEU A 5 -19.82 -11.14 15.27
CA LEU A 5 -18.55 -10.92 14.58
C LEU A 5 -17.71 -12.20 14.70
N VAL A 6 -17.56 -12.90 13.57
CA VAL A 6 -16.58 -13.97 13.48
C VAL A 6 -15.22 -13.29 13.61
N PRO A 7 -14.38 -13.70 14.56
CA PRO A 7 -13.01 -13.21 14.62
C PRO A 7 -12.34 -13.57 13.28
N ILE A 8 -11.85 -12.55 12.57
CA ILE A 8 -11.00 -12.77 11.40
C ILE A 8 -9.85 -13.66 11.87
N GLY A 9 -9.72 -14.82 11.23
CA GLY A 9 -8.90 -15.93 11.69
C GLY A 9 -7.45 -15.52 11.92
N THR A 10 -6.84 -16.12 12.93
CA THR A 10 -5.41 -16.04 13.22
C THR A 10 -4.59 -16.36 11.97
N ALA A 11 -3.67 -15.45 11.64
CA ALA A 11 -2.65 -15.48 10.58
C ALA A 11 -2.41 -16.87 9.95
N SER A 12 -2.65 -16.96 8.64
CA SER A 12 -2.26 -18.09 7.80
C SER A 12 -0.74 -18.33 7.91
N THR A 13 -0.35 -19.58 8.16
CA THR A 13 1.04 -20.02 8.34
C THR A 13 1.79 -20.23 7.01
N ALA A 14 1.16 -19.96 5.87
CA ALA A 14 1.71 -20.26 4.54
C ALA A 14 3.03 -19.51 4.24
N TYR A 15 3.22 -18.31 4.79
CA TYR A 15 4.44 -17.52 4.60
C TYR A 15 5.66 -18.02 5.38
N ALA A 16 5.45 -18.58 6.58
CA ALA A 16 6.53 -19.05 7.45
C ALA A 16 7.35 -20.18 6.81
N ASP A 17 6.69 -21.01 6.00
CA ASP A 17 7.31 -22.17 5.35
C ASP A 17 8.23 -21.80 4.17
N HIS A 18 8.08 -20.62 3.55
CA HIS A 18 8.88 -20.25 2.38
C HIS A 18 10.17 -19.50 2.72
N TYR A 19 10.13 -18.60 3.71
CA TYR A 19 11.29 -17.79 4.08
C TYR A 19 12.16 -18.41 5.17
N MET A 20 11.75 -19.53 5.80
CA MET A 20 12.44 -20.22 6.90
C MET A 20 12.86 -19.33 8.08
N LEU A 21 12.44 -18.06 8.08
CA LEU A 21 12.75 -17.08 9.09
C LEU A 21 11.43 -16.56 9.66
N PRO A 22 11.25 -16.62 10.99
CA PRO A 22 10.09 -16.03 11.62
C PRO A 22 10.04 -14.53 11.32
N ARG A 23 8.83 -13.97 11.35
CA ARG A 23 8.63 -12.52 11.27
C ARG A 23 9.47 -11.83 12.34
N LEU A 24 10.08 -10.69 11.99
CA LEU A 24 10.79 -9.89 12.98
C LEU A 24 9.79 -9.31 13.99
N ASP A 25 10.13 -9.36 15.29
CA ASP A 25 9.29 -8.79 16.34
C ASP A 25 9.10 -7.27 16.17
N VAL A 26 10.12 -6.59 15.62
CA VAL A 26 10.09 -5.16 15.36
C VAL A 26 10.87 -4.83 14.09
N VAL A 27 10.32 -3.93 13.26
CA VAL A 27 11.01 -3.35 12.11
C VAL A 27 12.38 -2.79 12.52
N PRO A 28 13.49 -3.10 11.83
CA PRO A 28 14.81 -2.62 12.23
C PRO A 28 14.91 -1.09 12.32
N LEU A 29 15.57 -0.58 13.35
CA LEU A 29 15.99 0.82 13.40
C LEU A 29 17.26 0.97 12.55
N VAL A 30 17.14 1.60 11.39
CA VAL A 30 18.25 1.67 10.43
C VAL A 30 19.25 2.79 10.81
N PRO A 31 20.54 2.50 11.01
CA PRO A 31 21.54 3.52 11.27
C PRO A 31 21.68 4.52 10.10
N GLU A 32 21.87 5.80 10.42
CA GLU A 32 22.00 6.87 9.42
C GLU A 32 23.11 6.59 8.39
N ALA A 33 24.25 6.03 8.82
CA ALA A 33 25.35 5.68 7.92
C ALA A 33 24.93 4.69 6.83
N VAL A 34 24.06 3.71 7.18
CA VAL A 34 23.50 2.74 6.23
C VAL A 34 22.53 3.45 5.27
N LEU A 35 21.62 4.28 5.79
CA LEU A 35 20.69 5.04 4.97
C LEU A 35 21.40 5.96 3.96
N ARG A 36 22.46 6.64 4.38
CA ARG A 36 23.27 7.52 3.51
C ARG A 36 24.03 6.74 2.44
N ARG A 37 24.54 5.55 2.78
CA ARG A 37 25.22 4.65 1.83
C ARG A 37 24.30 4.27 0.66
N HIS A 38 23.04 3.98 0.95
CA HIS A 38 22.02 3.62 -0.06
C HIS A 38 21.26 4.81 -0.64
N LYS A 39 21.64 6.05 -0.29
CA LYS A 39 20.97 7.30 -0.73
C LYS A 39 19.48 7.34 -0.36
N VAL A 40 19.12 6.85 0.83
CA VAL A 40 17.74 6.80 1.34
C VAL A 40 17.58 7.52 2.67
N TYR A 41 18.55 8.32 3.10
CA TYR A 41 18.39 9.12 4.31
C TYR A 41 17.43 10.30 4.07
N VAL A 42 16.31 10.29 4.79
CA VAL A 42 15.34 11.39 4.85
C VAL A 42 15.07 11.67 6.34
N PRO A 43 15.45 12.85 6.87
CA PRO A 43 15.37 13.13 8.31
C PRO A 43 13.97 13.01 8.92
N THR A 44 12.93 13.23 8.12
CA THR A 44 11.52 13.21 8.55
C THR A 44 10.88 11.82 8.43
N ASP A 45 11.61 10.81 7.96
CA ASP A 45 11.09 9.45 7.91
C ASP A 45 10.97 8.87 9.33
N LEU A 46 9.79 8.35 9.65
CA LEU A 46 9.58 7.53 10.83
C LEU A 46 10.19 6.13 10.64
N ARG A 47 10.33 5.37 11.74
CA ARG A 47 11.00 4.04 11.77
C ARG A 47 10.56 3.13 10.62
N PHE A 48 9.25 2.95 10.44
CA PHE A 48 8.70 2.11 9.36
C PHE A 48 9.10 2.64 7.97
N ARG A 49 8.83 3.91 7.69
CA ARG A 49 9.12 4.54 6.39
C ARG A 49 10.61 4.46 6.03
N SER A 50 11.49 4.68 7.02
CA SER A 50 12.94 4.60 6.83
C SER A 50 13.39 3.19 6.41
N ALA A 51 12.90 2.16 7.11
CA ALA A 51 13.18 0.77 6.77
C ALA A 51 12.58 0.37 5.42
N ALA A 52 11.32 0.74 5.15
CA ALA A 52 10.64 0.46 3.88
C ALA A 52 11.36 1.14 2.71
N ARG A 53 11.88 2.36 2.90
CA ARG A 53 12.68 3.07 1.89
C ARG A 53 13.99 2.36 1.59
N LEU A 54 14.69 1.87 2.61
CA LEU A 54 15.88 1.05 2.41
C LEU A 54 15.54 -0.25 1.68
N LEU A 55 14.45 -0.93 2.07
CA LEU A 55 13.96 -2.13 1.38
C LEU A 55 13.74 -1.87 -0.12
N GLN A 56 13.12 -0.75 -0.49
CA GLN A 56 12.95 -0.38 -1.91
C GLN A 56 14.27 -0.12 -2.63
N ALA A 57 15.27 0.45 -1.96
CA ALA A 57 16.58 0.67 -2.55
C ALA A 57 17.38 -0.63 -2.76
N LEU A 58 17.23 -1.60 -1.85
CA LEU A 58 17.79 -2.95 -1.99
C LEU A 58 17.11 -3.68 -3.15
N TRP A 59 15.77 -3.68 -3.21
CA TRP A 59 15.01 -4.26 -4.30
C TRP A 59 15.42 -3.72 -5.68
N ARG A 60 15.62 -2.40 -5.78
CA ARG A 60 16.14 -1.72 -6.99
C ARG A 60 17.54 -2.22 -7.35
N LYS A 61 18.43 -2.31 -6.36
CA LYS A 61 19.83 -2.71 -6.53
C LYS A 61 19.94 -4.15 -7.01
N ASP A 62 19.17 -5.07 -6.42
CA ASP A 62 19.14 -6.49 -6.80
C ASP A 62 18.73 -6.71 -8.26
N ARG A 63 17.96 -5.76 -8.82
CA ARG A 63 17.51 -5.77 -10.23
C ARG A 63 18.39 -4.93 -11.16
N ASN A 64 19.55 -4.46 -10.69
CA ASN A 64 20.46 -3.60 -11.45
C ASN A 64 19.78 -2.34 -12.02
N LEU A 65 18.77 -1.80 -11.31
CA LEU A 65 18.03 -0.62 -11.77
C LEU A 65 18.74 0.67 -11.33
N SER A 66 18.92 1.61 -12.25
CA SER A 66 19.54 2.91 -12.00
C SER A 66 18.74 3.78 -11.01
N ILE A 67 19.47 4.43 -10.10
CA ILE A 67 18.91 5.35 -9.11
C ILE A 67 18.30 6.59 -9.78
N GLY A 68 17.08 6.94 -9.34
CA GLY A 68 16.36 8.14 -9.76
C GLY A 68 16.63 9.35 -8.90
N SER A 69 15.89 10.42 -9.18
CA SER A 69 15.96 11.67 -8.45
C SER A 69 14.56 12.24 -8.17
N TYR A 70 14.49 13.18 -7.23
CA TYR A 70 13.33 14.07 -7.05
C TYR A 70 13.79 15.53 -7.06
N ILE A 71 12.84 16.44 -7.24
CA ILE A 71 13.04 17.88 -7.13
C ILE A 71 12.45 18.32 -5.79
N ASP A 72 13.22 19.05 -4.99
CA ASP A 72 12.73 19.62 -3.72
C ASP A 72 11.98 20.95 -3.94
N GLY A 73 11.45 21.54 -2.87
CA GLY A 73 10.72 22.81 -2.95
C GLY A 73 11.56 24.03 -3.38
N ASN A 74 12.87 23.88 -3.55
CA ASN A 74 13.80 24.91 -4.03
C ASN A 74 14.32 24.58 -5.44
N ASP A 75 13.59 23.77 -6.21
CA ASP A 75 13.95 23.30 -7.55
C ASP A 75 15.28 22.54 -7.65
N LYS A 76 15.80 22.03 -6.52
CA LYS A 76 17.06 21.29 -6.51
C LYS A 76 16.82 19.80 -6.71
N ARG A 77 17.61 19.21 -7.61
CA ARG A 77 17.55 17.78 -7.91
C ARG A 77 18.40 16.97 -6.93
N HIS A 78 17.79 15.97 -6.29
CA HIS A 78 18.47 15.05 -5.36
C HIS A 78 18.29 13.60 -5.79
N LYS A 79 19.37 12.81 -5.75
CA LYS A 79 19.28 11.35 -5.95
C LYS A 79 18.63 10.70 -4.73
N LEU A 80 17.73 9.75 -4.97
CA LEU A 80 17.06 9.00 -3.91
C LEU A 80 16.99 7.52 -4.28
N GLY A 81 17.50 6.65 -3.40
CA GLY A 81 17.66 5.21 -3.64
C GLY A 81 16.34 4.48 -3.86
N SER A 82 15.24 5.02 -3.34
CA SER A 82 13.87 4.52 -3.52
C SER A 82 13.17 5.12 -4.75
N ARG A 83 13.92 5.71 -5.69
CA ARG A 83 13.41 6.18 -6.98
C ARG A 83 14.14 5.53 -8.14
N LEU A 84 13.45 5.41 -9.28
CA LEU A 84 13.99 4.92 -10.54
C LEU A 84 14.43 6.06 -11.45
N ALA A 85 15.53 5.84 -12.17
CA ALA A 85 15.95 6.73 -13.24
C ALA A 85 14.88 6.75 -14.36
N PRO A 86 14.75 7.87 -15.12
CA PRO A 86 13.70 8.03 -16.13
C PRO A 86 13.59 6.89 -17.14
N ALA A 87 14.70 6.34 -17.63
CA ALA A 87 14.69 5.23 -18.58
C ALA A 87 14.04 3.96 -17.99
N ASN A 88 14.34 3.63 -16.74
CA ASN A 88 13.77 2.47 -16.06
C ASN A 88 12.29 2.70 -15.69
N ALA A 89 11.95 3.93 -15.27
CA ALA A 89 10.57 4.31 -15.01
C ALA A 89 9.70 4.20 -16.28
N ALA A 90 10.19 4.71 -17.41
CA ALA A 90 9.51 4.61 -18.71
C ALA A 90 9.38 3.16 -19.22
N ALA A 91 10.35 2.31 -18.89
CA ALA A 91 10.30 0.87 -19.18
C ALA A 91 9.31 0.09 -18.28
N GLY A 92 8.68 0.74 -17.28
CA GLY A 92 7.74 0.09 -16.38
C GLY A 92 8.43 -0.72 -15.27
N ALA A 93 9.70 -0.47 -14.97
CA ALA A 93 10.47 -1.23 -13.98
C ALA A 93 10.00 -1.05 -12.53
N ASN A 94 8.98 -0.23 -12.28
CA ASN A 94 8.30 -0.14 -10.98
C ASN A 94 7.25 -1.25 -10.79
N PHE A 95 6.95 -2.04 -11.82
CA PHE A 95 5.90 -3.06 -11.79
C PHE A 95 6.50 -4.47 -11.82
N LEU A 96 5.82 -5.42 -11.17
CA LEU A 96 6.35 -6.78 -10.97
C LEU A 96 6.32 -7.64 -12.23
N SER A 97 5.45 -7.34 -13.20
CA SER A 97 5.36 -8.09 -14.45
C SER A 97 4.98 -7.19 -15.64
N PRO A 98 5.32 -7.58 -16.89
CA PRO A 98 4.89 -6.87 -18.08
C PRO A 98 3.36 -6.75 -18.22
N ALA A 99 2.61 -7.74 -17.73
CA ALA A 99 1.15 -7.71 -17.72
C ALA A 99 0.60 -6.57 -16.85
N ILE A 100 1.21 -6.33 -15.68
CA ILE A 100 0.86 -5.19 -14.81
C ILE A 100 1.17 -3.87 -15.51
N VAL A 101 2.29 -3.77 -16.23
CA VAL A 101 2.65 -2.56 -17.02
C VAL A 101 1.55 -2.25 -18.05
N GLU A 102 0.99 -3.27 -18.71
CA GLU A 102 -0.07 -3.07 -19.68
C GLU A 102 -1.37 -2.57 -19.02
N VAL A 103 -1.74 -3.12 -17.87
CA VAL A 103 -2.89 -2.62 -17.09
C VAL A 103 -2.68 -1.15 -16.72
N VAL A 104 -1.50 -0.78 -16.23
CA VAL A 104 -1.15 0.61 -15.89
C VAL A 104 -1.29 1.53 -17.10
N ARG A 105 -0.75 1.13 -18.27
CA ARG A 105 -0.87 1.93 -19.50
C ARG A 105 -2.33 2.15 -19.88
N ARG A 106 -3.14 1.09 -19.85
CA ARG A 106 -4.58 1.18 -20.15
C ARG A 106 -5.30 2.06 -19.14
N SER A 107 -5.01 1.93 -17.84
CA SER A 107 -5.57 2.81 -16.81
C SER A 107 -5.22 4.28 -17.03
N LEU A 108 -4.03 4.60 -17.51
CA LEU A 108 -3.65 6.00 -17.82
C LEU A 108 -4.33 6.55 -19.07
N ILE A 109 -4.63 5.70 -20.07
CA ILE A 109 -5.32 6.11 -21.30
C ILE A 109 -6.82 6.28 -21.06
N PHE A 110 -7.43 5.33 -20.33
CA PHE A 110 -8.87 5.24 -20.10
C PHE A 110 -9.28 5.69 -18.69
N ARG A 111 -8.46 6.51 -18.04
CA ARG A 111 -8.75 7.05 -16.70
C ARG A 111 -10.08 7.79 -16.70
N GLU A 112 -10.78 7.75 -15.57
CA GLU A 112 -12.04 8.46 -15.40
C GLU A 112 -11.85 9.98 -15.56
N ILE A 113 -12.90 10.71 -15.94
CA ILE A 113 -12.82 12.17 -16.05
C ILE A 113 -12.50 12.76 -14.67
N GLY A 114 -11.45 13.58 -14.59
CA GLY A 114 -10.98 14.18 -13.33
C GLY A 114 -10.08 13.27 -12.48
N ALA A 115 -9.74 12.09 -12.98
CA ALA A 115 -8.76 11.16 -12.40
C ALA A 115 -7.38 11.80 -12.14
N LEU A 116 -6.86 11.68 -10.91
CA LEU A 116 -5.61 12.29 -10.46
C LEU A 116 -4.46 11.28 -10.38
N PHE A 117 -4.07 10.73 -11.53
CA PHE A 117 -2.84 9.95 -11.60
C PHE A 117 -1.59 10.83 -11.59
N GLU A 118 -0.82 10.81 -10.50
CA GLU A 118 0.52 11.37 -10.44
C GLU A 118 1.53 10.48 -11.20
N VAL A 119 1.60 10.60 -12.53
CA VAL A 119 2.35 9.66 -13.40
C VAL A 119 3.81 9.48 -12.99
N GLU A 120 4.50 10.54 -12.56
CA GLU A 120 5.89 10.43 -12.09
C GLU A 120 5.97 9.61 -10.80
N ARG A 121 5.07 9.84 -9.83
CA ARG A 121 4.99 9.07 -8.60
C ARG A 121 4.69 7.60 -8.91
N LEU A 122 3.75 7.34 -9.82
CA LEU A 122 3.36 5.99 -10.24
C LEU A 122 4.52 5.21 -10.86
N THR A 123 5.28 5.85 -11.74
CA THR A 123 6.29 5.15 -12.55
C THR A 123 7.68 5.13 -11.94
N SER A 124 8.00 6.08 -11.06
CA SER A 124 9.38 6.27 -10.57
C SER A 124 9.55 6.13 -9.06
N ASN A 125 8.49 6.29 -8.25
CA ASN A 125 8.61 6.21 -6.79
C ASN A 125 8.33 4.80 -6.30
N LEU A 126 9.38 4.05 -5.96
CA LEU A 126 9.27 2.67 -5.48
C LEU A 126 8.58 2.56 -4.12
N LEU A 127 8.63 3.63 -3.30
CA LEU A 127 8.06 3.68 -1.94
C LEU A 127 6.57 4.08 -1.93
N SER A 128 5.99 4.41 -3.09
CA SER A 128 4.62 4.90 -3.15
C SER A 128 3.59 3.76 -3.03
N SER A 129 2.48 4.00 -2.34
CA SER A 129 1.31 3.10 -2.34
C SER A 129 0.71 2.94 -3.74
N MET A 130 0.60 4.02 -4.53
CA MET A 130 0.01 3.95 -5.87
C MET A 130 0.55 2.82 -6.79
N PRO A 131 1.87 2.64 -7.03
CA PRO A 131 2.38 1.47 -7.76
C PRO A 131 2.21 0.14 -7.00
N LEU A 132 2.23 0.14 -5.67
CA LEU A 132 1.89 -1.05 -4.87
C LEU A 132 0.45 -1.50 -5.15
N THR A 133 -0.51 -0.57 -5.20
CA THR A 133 -1.91 -0.84 -5.55
C THR A 133 -2.02 -1.56 -6.90
N PHE A 134 -1.31 -1.08 -7.93
CA PHE A 134 -1.26 -1.79 -9.22
C PHE A 134 -0.58 -3.15 -9.12
N ASN A 135 0.54 -3.26 -8.40
CA ASN A 135 1.23 -4.55 -8.24
C ASN A 135 0.37 -5.60 -7.53
N LEU A 136 -0.53 -5.18 -6.63
CA LEU A 136 -1.42 -6.07 -5.91
C LEU A 136 -2.65 -6.45 -6.76
N PHE A 137 -3.33 -5.48 -7.38
CA PHE A 137 -4.64 -5.72 -7.98
C PHE A 137 -4.65 -5.90 -9.51
N ALA A 138 -3.58 -5.56 -10.24
CA ALA A 138 -3.63 -5.60 -11.69
C ALA A 138 -3.68 -7.03 -12.25
N ALA A 139 -3.01 -8.00 -11.62
CA ALA A 139 -3.13 -9.41 -12.00
C ALA A 139 -4.56 -9.92 -11.78
N LEU A 140 -5.16 -9.58 -10.63
CA LEU A 140 -6.56 -9.88 -10.33
C LEU A 140 -7.54 -9.23 -11.33
N LYS A 141 -7.23 -8.02 -11.81
CA LYS A 141 -8.05 -7.38 -12.86
C LYS A 141 -8.03 -8.17 -14.18
N LEU A 142 -6.93 -8.88 -14.46
CA LEU A 142 -6.78 -9.69 -15.68
C LEU A 142 -7.42 -11.07 -15.54
N ASP A 143 -7.58 -11.57 -14.31
CA ASP A 143 -8.20 -12.86 -13.99
C ASP A 143 -9.24 -12.70 -12.87
N LEU A 144 -10.50 -12.47 -13.28
CA LEU A 144 -11.60 -12.22 -12.34
C LEU A 144 -12.03 -13.48 -11.56
N ASP A 145 -11.73 -14.67 -12.06
CA ASP A 145 -11.96 -15.91 -11.29
C ASP A 145 -10.96 -15.99 -10.14
N ALA A 146 -9.69 -15.65 -10.38
CA ALA A 146 -8.70 -15.48 -9.32
C ALA A 146 -9.09 -14.35 -8.37
N ALA A 147 -9.61 -13.23 -8.86
CA ALA A 147 -10.12 -12.15 -8.00
C ALA A 147 -11.27 -12.60 -7.11
N SER A 148 -12.18 -13.43 -7.64
CA SER A 148 -13.29 -14.00 -6.89
C SER A 148 -12.80 -14.90 -5.76
N ARG A 149 -11.83 -15.80 -6.05
CA ARG A 149 -11.19 -16.63 -5.02
C ARG A 149 -10.44 -15.78 -3.99
N PHE A 150 -9.73 -14.74 -4.44
CA PHE A 150 -9.00 -13.83 -3.56
C PHE A 150 -9.95 -13.19 -2.55
N ILE A 151 -11.04 -12.57 -3.01
CA ILE A 151 -11.99 -11.88 -2.12
C ILE A 151 -12.74 -12.86 -1.23
N ALA A 152 -13.17 -14.02 -1.75
CA ALA A 152 -13.84 -15.02 -0.94
C ALA A 152 -12.94 -15.58 0.18
N THR A 153 -11.62 -15.61 -0.03
CA THR A 153 -10.63 -16.08 0.95
C THR A 153 -10.26 -14.97 1.94
N LEU A 154 -9.93 -13.77 1.45
CA LEU A 154 -9.51 -12.63 2.27
C LEU A 154 -10.67 -12.09 3.12
N LEU A 155 -11.86 -11.98 2.54
CA LEU A 155 -13.07 -11.47 3.17
C LEU A 155 -14.26 -12.42 2.99
N PRO A 156 -14.31 -13.54 3.74
CA PRO A 156 -15.41 -14.48 3.68
C PRO A 156 -16.77 -13.82 3.95
N GLY A 157 -17.78 -14.20 3.17
CA GLY A 157 -19.15 -13.66 3.30
C GLY A 157 -19.39 -12.33 2.57
N THR A 158 -18.41 -11.82 1.82
CA THR A 158 -18.57 -10.58 1.02
C THR A 158 -18.98 -10.86 -0.42
N LEU A 159 -18.09 -10.68 -1.40
CA LEU A 159 -18.32 -11.03 -2.81
C LEU A 159 -17.88 -12.47 -3.06
N VAL A 160 -18.68 -13.21 -3.84
CA VAL A 160 -18.34 -14.56 -4.35
C VAL A 160 -18.01 -14.56 -5.83
N GLU A 161 -18.42 -13.52 -6.53
CA GLU A 161 -18.11 -13.28 -7.94
C GLU A 161 -17.65 -11.84 -8.06
N VAL A 162 -16.46 -11.63 -8.63
CA VAL A 162 -15.93 -10.32 -9.00
C VAL A 162 -16.19 -10.09 -10.48
N GLU A 163 -16.89 -9.00 -10.78
CA GLU A 163 -17.29 -8.62 -12.14
C GLU A 163 -16.35 -7.55 -12.74
N ASP A 164 -15.73 -6.70 -11.91
CA ASP A 164 -14.81 -5.65 -12.36
C ASP A 164 -13.89 -5.16 -11.23
N ILE A 165 -12.70 -4.69 -11.61
CA ILE A 165 -11.75 -4.00 -10.74
C ILE A 165 -11.33 -2.70 -11.44
N ARG A 166 -11.50 -1.54 -10.80
CA ARG A 166 -11.05 -0.25 -11.33
C ARG A 166 -10.07 0.42 -10.38
N PHE A 167 -9.15 1.17 -10.95
CA PHE A 167 -8.16 1.95 -10.21
C PHE A 167 -8.54 3.42 -10.21
N GLU A 168 -8.25 4.10 -9.11
CA GLU A 168 -8.45 5.54 -8.93
C GLU A 168 -9.90 5.93 -9.25
N HIS A 169 -10.84 5.37 -8.48
CA HIS A 169 -12.26 5.45 -8.79
C HIS A 169 -12.99 6.47 -7.93
N SER A 170 -13.83 7.28 -8.55
CA SER A 170 -14.81 8.13 -7.85
C SER A 170 -16.11 8.16 -8.65
N PRO A 171 -17.25 7.73 -8.08
CA PRO A 171 -18.53 7.83 -8.77
C PRO A 171 -18.83 9.30 -9.02
N GLY A 172 -18.99 9.69 -10.29
CA GLY A 172 -19.35 11.06 -10.67
C GLY A 172 -18.52 12.13 -9.97
N ARG A 173 -17.19 12.13 -10.13
CA ARG A 173 -16.28 13.07 -9.45
C ARG A 173 -16.77 14.52 -9.47
N GLY A 174 -16.81 15.17 -8.29
CA GLY A 174 -17.33 16.52 -8.11
C GLY A 174 -18.86 16.64 -8.13
N ASN A 175 -19.61 15.56 -8.34
CA ASN A 175 -21.07 15.56 -8.34
C ASN A 175 -21.62 15.58 -6.90
N ALA A 176 -22.55 16.50 -6.64
CA ALA A 176 -23.20 16.68 -5.35
C ALA A 176 -24.13 15.51 -4.96
N LEU A 177 -24.49 14.63 -5.90
CA LEU A 177 -25.15 13.36 -5.60
C LEU A 177 -24.30 12.51 -4.62
N PHE A 178 -22.98 12.53 -4.81
CA PHE A 178 -22.00 11.86 -3.96
C PHE A 178 -21.40 12.85 -2.95
N THR A 179 -20.07 12.90 -2.79
CA THR A 179 -19.39 13.82 -1.85
C THR A 179 -19.25 15.26 -2.36
N GLY A 180 -19.55 15.52 -3.64
CA GLY A 180 -19.40 16.85 -4.23
C GLY A 180 -17.95 17.36 -4.28
N ASP A 181 -16.97 16.46 -4.18
CA ASP A 181 -15.55 16.80 -4.26
C ASP A 181 -14.76 15.76 -5.07
N TYR A 182 -13.43 15.81 -4.99
CA TYR A 182 -12.51 14.97 -5.76
C TYR A 182 -11.99 13.76 -4.95
N THR A 183 -12.68 13.38 -3.86
CA THR A 183 -12.38 12.14 -3.13
C THR A 183 -12.51 10.95 -4.07
N ALA A 184 -11.58 10.00 -3.97
CA ALA A 184 -11.53 8.80 -4.80
C ALA A 184 -10.90 7.65 -4.01
N PHE A 185 -11.23 6.42 -4.39
CA PHE A 185 -10.60 5.21 -3.89
C PHE A 185 -9.40 4.83 -4.74
N ASP A 186 -8.38 4.23 -4.13
CA ASP A 186 -7.29 3.60 -4.85
C ASP A 186 -7.80 2.50 -5.78
N VAL A 187 -8.70 1.64 -5.29
CA VAL A 187 -9.36 0.58 -6.08
C VAL A 187 -10.84 0.49 -5.71
N ILE A 188 -11.67 0.12 -6.69
CA ILE A 188 -12.98 -0.46 -6.43
C ILE A 188 -13.08 -1.84 -7.07
N ILE A 189 -13.60 -2.80 -6.31
CA ILE A 189 -13.92 -4.15 -6.75
C ILE A 189 -15.44 -4.28 -6.72
N ARG A 190 -16.05 -4.77 -7.80
CA ARG A 190 -17.52 -4.85 -7.94
C ARG A 190 -17.90 -6.27 -8.26
N GLY A 191 -19.08 -6.69 -7.81
CA GLY A 191 -19.51 -8.05 -8.08
C GLY A 191 -20.84 -8.46 -7.46
N ARG A 192 -20.95 -9.74 -7.13
CA ARG A 192 -22.14 -10.35 -6.53
C ARG A 192 -21.83 -11.01 -5.19
N THR A 193 -22.74 -10.84 -4.24
CA THR A 193 -22.71 -11.54 -2.95
C THR A 193 -23.24 -12.97 -3.08
N PRO A 194 -23.08 -13.85 -2.06
CA PRO A 194 -23.71 -15.17 -2.05
C PRO A 194 -25.24 -15.13 -2.23
N LEU A 195 -25.87 -14.01 -1.89
CA LEU A 195 -27.32 -13.79 -2.03
C LEU A 195 -27.70 -13.18 -3.39
N GLY A 196 -26.76 -13.00 -4.31
CA GLY A 196 -26.98 -12.41 -5.63
C GLY A 196 -27.13 -10.88 -5.63
N GLN A 197 -26.85 -10.21 -4.51
CA GLN A 197 -26.91 -8.75 -4.41
C GLN A 197 -25.74 -8.10 -5.16
N ARG A 198 -25.96 -6.89 -5.72
CA ARG A 198 -24.90 -6.06 -6.30
C ARG A 198 -24.04 -5.52 -5.17
N GLY A 199 -22.79 -5.96 -5.10
CA GLY A 199 -21.87 -5.57 -4.04
C GLY A 199 -20.64 -4.83 -4.58
N PHE A 200 -20.00 -4.06 -3.69
CA PHE A 200 -18.69 -3.47 -3.98
C PHE A 200 -17.78 -3.46 -2.76
N ILE A 201 -16.47 -3.49 -3.00
CA ILE A 201 -15.42 -3.22 -2.01
C ILE A 201 -14.63 -2.02 -2.53
N ALA A 202 -14.75 -0.90 -1.83
CA ALA A 202 -13.91 0.28 -2.04
C ALA A 202 -12.63 0.11 -1.21
N VAL A 203 -11.46 0.33 -1.81
CA VAL A 203 -10.17 0.03 -1.20
C VAL A 203 -9.30 1.28 -1.17
N GLU A 204 -8.72 1.57 -0.01
CA GLU A 204 -7.61 2.52 0.18
C GLU A 204 -6.35 1.76 0.58
N VAL A 205 -5.24 2.01 -0.11
CA VAL A 205 -3.96 1.34 0.18
C VAL A 205 -2.96 2.32 0.76
N LYS A 206 -2.54 2.03 1.99
CA LYS A 206 -1.39 2.65 2.63
C LYS A 206 -0.18 1.74 2.54
N TYR A 207 0.99 2.35 2.45
CA TYR A 207 2.27 1.68 2.57
C TYR A 207 3.15 2.34 3.62
N SER A 208 3.80 3.46 3.28
CA SER A 208 4.79 4.13 4.12
C SER A 208 4.26 5.41 4.78
N GLU A 209 2.99 5.71 4.56
CA GLU A 209 2.21 6.83 5.09
C GLU A 209 2.19 6.80 6.63
N GLY A 210 2.04 7.98 7.23
CA GLY A 210 1.97 8.16 8.67
C GLY A 210 0.56 8.45 9.19
N MET A 211 -0.43 8.54 8.31
CA MET A 211 -1.81 8.98 8.57
C MET A 211 -1.97 10.47 8.93
N PHE A 212 -0.90 11.26 8.87
CA PHE A 212 -0.91 12.70 9.14
C PHE A 212 -0.82 13.55 7.86
N GLU A 213 -1.24 13.00 6.73
CA GLU A 213 -1.30 13.70 5.45
C GLU A 213 -2.18 14.96 5.57
N PRO A 214 -1.78 16.07 4.92
CA PRO A 214 -2.55 17.30 4.97
C PRO A 214 -4.00 17.09 4.52
N ALA A 215 -4.94 17.49 5.36
CA ALA A 215 -6.35 17.58 4.99
C ALA A 215 -6.59 18.87 4.18
N PRO A 216 -7.66 18.93 3.37
CA PRO A 216 -8.19 20.21 2.90
C PRO A 216 -8.45 21.13 4.10
N SER A 217 -8.21 22.43 3.95
CA SER A 217 -8.48 23.41 5.01
C SER A 217 -9.96 23.47 5.42
N VAL A 218 -10.85 23.07 4.50
CA VAL A 218 -12.29 22.93 4.74
C VAL A 218 -12.76 21.64 4.07
N ILE A 219 -13.37 20.75 4.85
CA ILE A 219 -14.05 19.56 4.32
C ILE A 219 -15.39 19.99 3.73
N ASN A 220 -15.73 19.47 2.53
CA ASN A 220 -17.02 19.74 1.91
C ASN A 220 -18.16 19.30 2.86
N PRO A 221 -19.10 20.20 3.24
CA PRO A 221 -20.20 19.90 4.17
C PRO A 221 -21.01 18.65 3.81
N ARG A 222 -21.01 18.24 2.54
CA ARG A 222 -21.69 17.04 2.07
C ARG A 222 -21.24 15.76 2.79
N HIS A 223 -19.98 15.67 3.23
CA HIS A 223 -19.50 14.51 4.00
C HIS A 223 -20.22 14.37 5.34
N PHE A 224 -20.41 15.49 6.06
CA PHE A 224 -21.16 15.48 7.32
C PHE A 224 -22.63 15.16 7.10
N ALA A 225 -23.24 15.66 6.01
CA ALA A 225 -24.62 15.30 5.65
C ALA A 225 -24.76 13.79 5.44
N ILE A 226 -23.91 13.18 4.60
CA ILE A 226 -23.91 11.72 4.34
C ILE A 226 -23.71 10.94 5.65
N SER A 227 -22.68 11.32 6.41
CA SER A 227 -22.35 10.66 7.68
C SER A 227 -23.51 10.68 8.68
N ASN A 228 -24.21 11.82 8.80
CA ASN A 228 -25.31 11.99 9.74
C ASN A 228 -26.60 11.31 9.27
N GLU A 229 -26.91 11.40 7.97
CA GLU A 229 -28.08 10.75 7.35
C GLU A 229 -27.98 9.22 7.48
N ALA A 230 -26.82 8.65 7.19
CA ALA A 230 -26.56 7.21 7.29
C ALA A 230 -26.20 6.72 8.71
N ARG A 231 -26.02 7.65 9.67
CA ARG A 231 -25.62 7.35 11.06
C ARG A 231 -24.38 6.44 11.15
N LEU A 232 -23.34 6.77 10.37
CA LEU A 232 -22.13 5.93 10.24
C LEU A 232 -21.36 5.75 11.57
N PHE A 233 -21.47 6.70 12.49
CA PHE A 233 -20.69 6.75 13.73
C PHE A 233 -21.57 6.56 14.95
N VAL A 234 -21.00 5.94 15.99
CA VAL A 234 -21.67 5.76 17.31
C VAL A 234 -21.98 7.12 17.94
N ASP A 235 -21.04 8.05 17.85
CA ASP A 235 -21.23 9.45 18.23
C ASP A 235 -21.38 10.32 16.97
N LEU A 236 -22.59 10.84 16.76
CA LEU A 236 -22.94 11.64 15.58
C LEU A 236 -22.33 13.04 15.61
N GLU A 237 -21.87 13.51 16.78
CA GLU A 237 -21.25 14.82 16.95
C GLU A 237 -19.71 14.74 16.95
N ALA A 238 -19.13 13.56 16.69
CA ALA A 238 -17.69 13.31 16.75
C ALA A 238 -16.92 13.96 15.59
N VAL A 239 -16.76 15.28 15.62
CA VAL A 239 -16.01 16.05 14.62
C VAL A 239 -14.54 15.62 14.46
N GLU A 240 -13.97 14.91 15.45
CA GLU A 240 -12.59 14.42 15.42
C GLU A 240 -12.34 13.38 14.31
N VAL A 241 -13.35 12.62 13.89
CA VAL A 241 -13.19 11.65 12.78
C VAL A 241 -12.96 12.35 11.43
N SER A 242 -13.36 13.62 11.33
CA SER A 242 -13.10 14.45 10.14
C SER A 242 -11.70 15.07 10.13
N LYS A 243 -10.89 14.86 11.19
CA LYS A 243 -9.54 15.43 11.32
C LYS A 243 -8.48 14.36 11.18
N SER A 244 -7.22 14.80 11.08
CA SER A 244 -6.07 13.90 11.14
C SER A 244 -6.09 13.12 12.47
N PRO A 245 -5.83 11.79 12.48
CA PRO A 245 -5.33 10.99 11.37
C PRO A 245 -6.41 10.31 10.49
N TYR A 246 -7.68 10.60 10.71
CA TYR A 246 -8.81 9.85 10.14
C TYR A 246 -9.46 10.50 8.91
N GLN A 247 -9.18 11.78 8.66
CA GLN A 247 -9.89 12.61 7.67
C GLN A 247 -10.05 11.95 6.29
N GLN A 248 -9.04 11.23 5.81
CA GLN A 248 -9.11 10.57 4.51
C GLN A 248 -10.07 9.37 4.56
N LEU A 249 -9.94 8.53 5.60
CA LEU A 249 -10.86 7.41 5.84
C LEU A 249 -12.29 7.90 5.98
N PHE A 250 -12.52 8.99 6.73
CA PHE A 250 -13.84 9.60 6.84
C PHE A 250 -14.42 10.02 5.49
N ARG A 251 -13.62 10.69 4.65
CA ARG A 251 -14.08 11.15 3.34
C ARG A 251 -14.39 10.00 2.38
N GLU A 252 -13.51 9.01 2.31
CA GLU A 252 -13.69 7.82 1.48
C GLU A 252 -14.88 6.98 1.97
N HIS A 253 -15.06 6.83 3.27
CA HIS A 253 -16.21 6.10 3.81
C HIS A 253 -17.53 6.79 3.47
N CYS A 254 -17.60 8.12 3.55
CA CYS A 254 -18.76 8.88 3.08
C CYS A 254 -18.97 8.72 1.57
N LEU A 255 -17.91 8.72 0.77
CA LEU A 255 -18.01 8.45 -0.67
C LEU A 255 -18.62 7.07 -0.92
N ALA A 256 -18.16 6.04 -0.21
CA ALA A 256 -18.68 4.70 -0.33
C ALA A 256 -20.15 4.63 0.09
N GLN A 257 -20.51 5.27 1.21
CA GLN A 257 -21.89 5.31 1.67
C GLN A 257 -22.82 5.98 0.66
N SER A 258 -22.38 7.09 0.06
CA SER A 258 -23.18 7.79 -0.95
C SER A 258 -23.49 6.94 -2.20
N MET A 259 -22.71 5.87 -2.46
CA MET A 259 -22.98 4.93 -3.54
C MET A 259 -24.14 3.97 -3.21
N LEU A 260 -24.31 3.61 -1.93
CA LEU A 260 -25.49 2.88 -1.45
C LEU A 260 -26.71 3.79 -1.45
N ASP A 261 -26.56 5.02 -0.94
CA ASP A 261 -27.65 6.01 -0.87
C ASP A 261 -28.19 6.35 -2.28
N ALA A 262 -27.32 6.32 -3.30
CA ALA A 262 -27.68 6.50 -4.70
C ALA A 262 -28.14 5.22 -5.42
N GLU A 263 -28.37 4.12 -4.68
CA GLU A 263 -28.86 2.82 -5.17
C GLU A 263 -28.01 2.18 -6.30
N LEU A 264 -26.73 2.56 -6.38
CA LEU A 264 -25.79 1.97 -7.36
C LEU A 264 -25.48 0.52 -7.01
N TYR A 265 -25.48 0.19 -5.72
CA TYR A 265 -25.23 -1.13 -5.16
C TYR A 265 -26.17 -1.38 -3.99
N ASP A 266 -26.33 -2.65 -3.64
CA ASP A 266 -27.21 -3.09 -2.56
C ASP A 266 -26.44 -3.27 -1.24
N VAL A 267 -25.14 -3.58 -1.31
CA VAL A 267 -24.23 -3.69 -0.16
C VAL A 267 -22.82 -3.21 -0.49
N GLY A 268 -22.08 -2.75 0.52
CA GLY A 268 -20.74 -2.20 0.32
C GLY A 268 -19.79 -2.41 1.50
N TRP A 269 -18.51 -2.49 1.18
CA TRP A 269 -17.41 -2.49 2.15
C TRP A 269 -16.40 -1.39 1.82
N PHE A 270 -15.86 -0.74 2.83
CA PHE A 270 -14.70 0.14 2.72
C PHE A 270 -13.52 -0.53 3.41
N MET A 271 -12.54 -0.95 2.61
CA MET A 271 -11.36 -1.67 3.05
C MET A 271 -10.15 -0.74 3.08
N LEU A 272 -9.52 -0.65 4.24
CA LEU A 272 -8.16 -0.12 4.38
C LEU A 272 -7.17 -1.28 4.32
N ILE A 273 -6.14 -1.14 3.48
CA ILE A 273 -5.01 -2.07 3.44
C ILE A 273 -3.73 -1.34 3.84
N GLY A 274 -2.97 -1.91 4.77
CA GLY A 274 -1.64 -1.39 5.11
C GLY A 274 -0.70 -2.46 5.67
N PRO A 275 0.63 -2.23 5.71
CA PRO A 275 1.54 -3.19 6.32
C PRO A 275 1.19 -3.43 7.79
N ASN A 276 1.22 -4.68 8.24
CA ASN A 276 0.99 -5.00 9.66
C ASN A 276 2.01 -4.27 10.57
N ASP A 277 3.24 -4.10 10.11
CA ASP A 277 4.29 -3.41 10.86
C ASP A 277 4.21 -1.87 10.82
N ASN A 278 3.34 -1.29 9.99
CA ASN A 278 3.08 0.14 10.02
C ASN A 278 2.04 0.45 11.11
N HIS A 279 2.49 0.44 12.37
CA HIS A 279 1.63 0.63 13.54
C HIS A 279 0.82 1.94 13.50
N LEU A 280 1.26 2.98 12.79
CA LEU A 280 0.46 4.21 12.66
C LEU A 280 -0.80 3.98 11.83
N VAL A 281 -0.68 3.24 10.72
CA VAL A 281 -1.83 2.83 9.91
C VAL A 281 -2.72 1.89 10.72
N GLN A 282 -2.15 0.86 11.35
CA GLN A 282 -2.94 -0.12 12.11
C GLN A 282 -3.66 0.50 13.32
N ASN A 283 -3.00 1.39 14.07
CA ASN A 283 -3.63 2.10 15.18
C ASN A 283 -4.72 3.06 14.70
N ALA A 284 -4.49 3.78 13.60
CA ALA A 284 -5.51 4.67 13.03
C ALA A 284 -6.72 3.88 12.53
N ALA A 285 -6.50 2.74 11.86
CA ALA A 285 -7.54 1.83 11.41
C ALA A 285 -8.39 1.32 12.57
N LYS A 286 -7.74 0.85 13.64
CA LYS A 286 -8.43 0.39 14.84
C LYS A 286 -9.23 1.51 15.50
N ALA A 287 -8.61 2.66 15.75
CA ALA A 287 -9.30 3.77 16.41
C ALA A 287 -10.46 4.32 15.57
N TYR A 288 -10.31 4.36 14.24
CA TYR A 288 -11.40 4.72 13.34
C TYR A 288 -12.55 3.70 13.39
N ALA A 289 -12.23 2.40 13.37
CA ALA A 289 -13.22 1.33 13.48
C ALA A 289 -14.00 1.38 14.81
N ASP A 290 -13.31 1.68 15.92
CA ASP A 290 -13.92 1.81 17.26
C ASP A 290 -14.93 2.99 17.34
N CYS A 291 -14.92 3.93 16.39
CA CYS A 291 -15.90 5.03 16.30
C CYS A 291 -17.15 4.70 15.48
N LEU A 292 -17.15 3.63 14.68
CA LEU A 292 -18.21 3.32 13.72
C LEU A 292 -19.35 2.51 14.35
N ASP A 293 -20.59 2.79 13.94
CA ASP A 293 -21.72 1.89 14.22
C ASP A 293 -21.88 0.86 13.09
N GLN A 294 -21.17 -0.26 13.22
CA GLN A 294 -21.20 -1.33 12.24
C GLN A 294 -22.35 -2.33 12.45
N THR A 295 -23.26 -2.07 13.38
CA THR A 295 -24.37 -2.99 13.72
C THR A 295 -25.60 -2.79 12.84
N GLN A 296 -25.69 -1.64 12.17
CA GLN A 296 -26.81 -1.27 11.33
C GLN A 296 -26.76 -1.97 9.97
N ASP A 297 -27.93 -2.27 9.42
CA ASP A 297 -28.06 -2.69 8.03
C ASP A 297 -28.08 -1.47 7.11
N GLY A 298 -27.72 -1.65 5.83
CA GLY A 298 -27.75 -0.58 4.83
C GLY A 298 -26.59 0.42 4.88
N VAL A 299 -25.65 0.26 5.81
CA VAL A 299 -24.42 1.06 5.87
C VAL A 299 -23.23 0.30 5.27
N VAL A 300 -22.29 1.04 4.69
CA VAL A 300 -21.00 0.50 4.26
C VAL A 300 -20.24 0.00 5.49
N ARG A 301 -19.70 -1.23 5.41
CA ARG A 301 -18.91 -1.81 6.50
C ARG A 301 -17.44 -1.47 6.33
N PHE A 302 -16.80 -0.96 7.37
CA PHE A 302 -15.36 -0.74 7.36
C PHE A 302 -14.60 -2.01 7.74
N VAL A 303 -13.58 -2.35 6.95
CA VAL A 303 -12.70 -3.49 7.18
C VAL A 303 -11.25 -3.05 7.08
N ASN A 304 -10.39 -3.59 7.93
CA ASN A 304 -8.95 -3.38 7.86
C ASN A 304 -8.26 -4.72 7.55
N CYS A 305 -7.40 -4.73 6.54
CA CYS A 305 -6.58 -5.87 6.18
C CYS A 305 -5.11 -5.46 6.11
N THR A 306 -4.23 -6.42 6.30
CA THR A 306 -2.80 -6.21 6.18
C THR A 306 -2.31 -6.54 4.76
N LEU A 307 -1.21 -5.92 4.34
CA LEU A 307 -0.56 -6.32 3.09
C LEU A 307 -0.13 -7.79 3.14
N GLU A 308 0.37 -8.23 4.30
CA GLU A 308 0.77 -9.61 4.53
C GLU A 308 -0.40 -10.58 4.33
N GLU A 309 -1.58 -10.32 4.90
CA GLU A 309 -2.78 -11.14 4.64
C GLU A 309 -3.13 -11.19 3.15
N CYS A 310 -3.01 -10.08 2.42
CA CYS A 310 -3.23 -10.05 0.97
C CYS A 310 -2.21 -10.93 0.23
N PHE A 311 -0.94 -10.90 0.64
CA PHE A 311 0.11 -11.68 0.00
C PHE A 311 0.00 -13.17 0.33
N ASP A 312 -0.35 -13.51 1.58
CA ASP A 312 -0.70 -14.87 2.00
C ASP A 312 -1.88 -15.40 1.17
N THR A 313 -2.91 -14.57 0.97
CA THR A 313 -4.09 -14.95 0.19
C THR A 313 -3.74 -15.19 -1.28
N MET A 314 -2.84 -14.38 -1.88
CA MET A 314 -2.32 -14.66 -3.24
C MET A 314 -1.69 -16.05 -3.34
N VAL A 315 -0.89 -16.44 -2.34
CA VAL A 315 -0.26 -17.76 -2.27
C VAL A 315 -1.33 -18.85 -2.13
N GLU A 316 -2.32 -18.65 -1.26
CA GLU A 316 -3.39 -19.61 -0.97
C GLU A 316 -4.27 -19.90 -2.20
N ILE A 317 -4.58 -18.89 -3.00
CA ILE A 317 -5.39 -19.06 -4.22
C ILE A 317 -4.58 -19.59 -5.42
N GLY A 318 -3.29 -19.89 -5.23
CA GLY A 318 -2.42 -20.55 -6.21
C GLY A 318 -1.38 -19.66 -6.90
N ASP A 319 -1.40 -18.34 -6.71
CA ASP A 319 -0.42 -17.42 -7.29
C ASP A 319 0.77 -17.18 -6.34
N ARG A 320 1.52 -18.27 -6.12
CA ARG A 320 2.67 -18.27 -5.21
C ARG A 320 3.78 -17.31 -5.67
N GLU A 321 4.00 -17.21 -6.99
CA GLU A 321 5.06 -16.35 -7.54
C GLU A 321 4.78 -14.88 -7.24
N LEU A 322 3.55 -14.40 -7.54
CA LEU A 322 3.18 -13.02 -7.26
C LEU A 322 3.15 -12.75 -5.75
N GLY A 323 2.54 -13.66 -4.98
CA GLY A 323 2.48 -13.56 -3.51
C GLY A 323 3.86 -13.37 -2.89
N PHE A 324 4.85 -14.19 -3.30
CA PHE A 324 6.23 -14.07 -2.80
C PHE A 324 6.97 -12.84 -3.32
N ALA A 325 6.79 -12.47 -4.59
CA ALA A 325 7.37 -11.27 -5.15
C ALA A 325 6.87 -10.00 -4.43
N LEU A 326 5.61 -9.99 -4.00
CA LEU A 326 5.00 -8.93 -3.21
C LEU A 326 5.64 -8.80 -1.82
N SER A 327 5.74 -9.85 -0.98
CA SER A 327 6.43 -9.66 0.33
C SER A 327 7.87 -9.29 0.15
N ARG A 328 8.59 -9.98 -0.76
CA ARG A 328 10.02 -9.74 -0.96
C ARG A 328 10.27 -8.26 -1.24
N ARG A 329 9.33 -7.61 -1.91
CA ARG A 329 9.40 -6.20 -2.24
C ARG A 329 8.92 -5.29 -1.12
N TYR A 330 7.84 -5.63 -0.42
CA TYR A 330 7.10 -4.66 0.41
C TYR A 330 7.19 -4.90 1.92
N THR A 331 7.42 -6.11 2.38
CA THR A 331 7.32 -6.47 3.82
C THR A 331 8.46 -7.33 4.35
N ASP A 332 9.39 -7.77 3.50
CA ASP A 332 10.54 -8.59 3.91
C ASP A 332 11.68 -7.75 4.53
N PHE A 333 11.49 -7.36 5.79
CA PHE A 333 12.46 -6.58 6.57
C PHE A 333 13.70 -7.37 7.03
N HIS A 334 13.78 -8.68 6.78
CA HIS A 334 15.03 -9.43 6.98
C HIS A 334 16.14 -8.93 6.06
N GLN A 335 15.80 -8.44 4.87
CA GLN A 335 16.77 -7.76 3.98
C GLN A 335 17.38 -6.52 4.62
N VAL A 336 16.56 -5.76 5.33
CA VAL A 336 17.00 -4.55 6.03
C VAL A 336 17.89 -4.93 7.20
N ALA A 337 17.49 -5.93 8.00
CA ALA A 337 18.31 -6.44 9.11
C ALA A 337 19.68 -6.94 8.62
N GLY A 338 19.70 -7.79 7.58
CA GLY A 338 20.94 -8.31 7.00
C GLY A 338 21.85 -7.21 6.44
N GLU A 339 21.31 -6.17 5.81
CA GLU A 339 22.12 -5.04 5.33
C GLU A 339 22.74 -4.23 6.48
N ILE A 340 22.04 -4.11 7.62
CA ILE A 340 22.57 -3.47 8.82
C ILE A 340 23.72 -4.29 9.40
N GLU A 341 23.56 -5.61 9.53
CA GLU A 341 24.58 -6.53 10.04
C GLU A 341 25.84 -6.54 9.15
N LEU A 342 25.67 -6.63 7.83
CA LEU A 342 26.76 -6.53 6.85
C LEU A 342 27.49 -5.19 6.93
N SER A 343 26.79 -4.12 7.28
CA SER A 343 27.37 -2.79 7.45
C SER A 343 28.14 -2.61 8.75
N ALA A 344 27.83 -3.41 9.77
CA ALA A 344 28.48 -3.41 11.08
C ALA A 344 29.70 -4.36 11.14
N ALA A 345 29.78 -5.33 10.23
CA ALA A 345 30.91 -6.26 10.17
C ALA A 345 32.25 -5.51 9.92
N PRO A 346 33.32 -5.84 10.68
CA PRO A 346 34.65 -5.28 10.42
C PRO A 346 35.07 -5.61 8.98
N LEU A 347 35.56 -4.61 8.23
CA LEU A 347 36.18 -4.87 6.93
C LEU A 347 37.32 -5.89 7.14
N PRO A 348 37.41 -6.97 6.33
CA PRO A 348 38.53 -7.88 6.41
C PRO A 348 39.81 -7.07 6.24
N THR A 349 40.68 -7.12 7.24
CA THR A 349 41.96 -6.43 7.24
C THR A 349 42.76 -6.92 6.04
N GLY A 350 42.82 -6.08 5.00
CA GLY A 350 43.60 -6.35 3.81
C GLY A 350 45.03 -6.70 4.22
N ARG A 351 45.51 -7.85 3.76
CA ARG A 351 46.90 -8.29 3.91
C ARG A 351 47.83 -7.09 3.78
N SER A 352 48.55 -6.80 4.86
CA SER A 352 49.75 -5.97 4.84
C SER A 352 50.54 -6.33 3.59
N ARG A 353 50.64 -5.38 2.63
CA ARG A 353 51.60 -5.48 1.55
C ARG A 353 52.97 -5.46 2.20
N GLY A 354 53.51 -6.65 2.47
CA GLY A 354 54.89 -6.83 2.87
C GLY A 354 55.76 -6.08 1.89
N ARG A 355 56.43 -5.04 2.39
CA ARG A 355 57.48 -4.31 1.69
C ARG A 355 58.55 -5.34 1.29
N THR A 356 58.55 -5.77 0.03
CA THR A 356 59.69 -6.49 -0.53
C THR A 356 60.86 -5.52 -0.58
N LYS A 357 61.82 -5.69 0.35
CA LYS A 357 63.13 -5.05 0.26
C LYS A 357 63.82 -5.56 -1.01
N LYS A 358 64.19 -4.66 -1.92
CA LYS A 358 65.13 -4.94 -3.01
C LYS A 358 66.48 -5.40 -2.38
N PRO A 359 67.13 -6.44 -2.90
CA PRO A 359 68.50 -6.74 -2.53
C PRO A 359 69.43 -5.66 -3.09
N ALA A 360 70.38 -5.20 -2.27
CA ALA A 360 71.44 -4.29 -2.68
C ALA A 360 72.43 -5.04 -3.59
N ALA A 361 72.82 -4.38 -4.69
CA ALA A 361 73.90 -4.85 -5.54
C ALA A 361 75.25 -4.70 -4.82
N LEU A 362 76.08 -5.73 -4.86
CA LEU A 362 77.49 -5.68 -4.48
C LEU A 362 78.30 -5.06 -5.64
N PRO A 363 79.24 -4.14 -5.37
CA PRO A 363 80.19 -3.68 -6.38
C PRO A 363 81.31 -4.72 -6.58
N ALA A 364 81.96 -4.60 -7.74
CA ALA A 364 82.86 -5.54 -8.40
C ALA A 364 84.02 -6.10 -7.57
#